data_AF-A0AAF0USG1-F1
#
_entry.id   AF-A0AAF0USG1-F1
#
_cell.length_a   1.000
_cell.length_b   1.000
_cell.length_c   1.000
_cell.angle_alpha   90.00
_cell.angle_beta   90.00
_cell.angle_gamma   90.00
#
_symmetry.space_group_name_H-M   'P 1'
#
loop_
_entity.id
_entity.type
_entity.pdbx_description
1 polymer ?
#
loop_
_entity_poly.entity_id
_entity_poly.type
_entity_poly.pdbx_seq_one_letter_code
_entity_poly.pdbx_strand_id
1 'polypeptide(L)'
;MYKVCFAIFCLEYKILAGLDAAIEDGVDVISLSLGFGHSRSPLYNDTIAIGAYSAMEKGIFVSCSAGNDGPGSGTVQNGAPWILTVGASTTDRKIRAVAVLGNGAEYEGESAFQPTNFSRKLLPLVNGKYCDLLHLIDVKGKIVLCDTKRGLYREQIARTVKNAGGAGMILMNNKEGGSTTLAVYDVFSMTQVSYKDGQEIINYMKSTSTPVATISYKGTKIGDKHAPTVGYFSSRGPCLQSQGILKPDIIGPGVNVLAAWPTPIEGETTSASASSSSTFNILSGTSMSCPHLAGVAALLKSAHPDWSPAAIKSAIMTTADVVNLGNDPIQDETLERADLLAVGSGHVNPSRANDPGLIYDIQPEDYIPYLCGLNYTDDQVSVIVKKKVHCTSSIPQSELNYPSFSIPKESSAQTYTRTVTNVGEAISAYTVKVSGLKGVEVTVNPKILKFTVLNQKASYNVTVKTLDLTGHSQGCIVWSSDRYSVRSPIHVFPHISVI
;
A
#
# COMPACT_ATOMS: atom_id res chain seq x y z
N MET A 1 6.13 -15.16 -17.58
CA MET A 1 6.98 -14.13 -16.93
C MET A 1 7.48 -13.19 -17.99
N TYR A 2 7.20 -11.89 -17.87
CA TYR A 2 7.58 -10.88 -18.86
C TYR A 2 8.63 -9.94 -18.26
N LYS A 3 9.91 -10.08 -18.67
CA LYS A 3 11.02 -9.31 -18.09
C LYS A 3 11.13 -7.93 -18.74
N VAL A 4 10.66 -6.90 -18.05
CA VAL A 4 10.65 -5.51 -18.53
C VAL A 4 11.66 -4.59 -17.83
N CYS A 5 12.26 -5.06 -16.74
CA CYS A 5 13.26 -4.33 -15.95
C CYS A 5 14.64 -4.99 -16.03
N PHE A 6 15.66 -4.14 -15.91
CA PHE A 6 17.07 -4.51 -15.84
C PHE A 6 17.67 -3.87 -14.59
N ALA A 7 18.86 -4.34 -14.17
CA ALA A 7 19.62 -3.94 -12.98
C ALA A 7 18.96 -2.90 -12.03
N ILE A 8 18.83 -1.64 -12.45
CA ILE A 8 18.25 -0.54 -11.65
C ILE A 8 17.16 0.28 -12.35
N PHE A 9 16.71 -0.12 -13.55
CA PHE A 9 15.74 0.66 -14.31
C PHE A 9 14.79 -0.21 -15.15
N CYS A 10 13.59 0.31 -15.35
CA CYS A 10 12.57 -0.25 -16.22
C CYS A 10 12.29 0.79 -17.31
N LEU A 11 12.43 0.41 -18.58
CA LEU A 11 12.20 1.34 -19.69
C LEU A 11 10.72 1.31 -20.05
N GLU A 12 10.10 2.48 -20.20
CA GLU A 12 8.66 2.63 -20.46
C GLU A 12 8.18 1.78 -21.66
N TYR A 13 8.90 1.84 -22.78
CA TYR A 13 8.56 1.07 -23.98
C TYR A 13 8.65 -0.45 -23.76
N LYS A 14 9.51 -0.94 -22.86
CA LYS A 14 9.60 -2.37 -22.53
C LYS A 14 8.46 -2.79 -21.62
N ILE A 15 8.02 -1.92 -20.71
CA ILE A 15 6.83 -2.16 -19.89
C ILE A 15 5.62 -2.31 -20.80
N LEU A 16 5.43 -1.37 -21.74
CA LEU A 16 4.33 -1.43 -22.70
C LEU A 16 4.37 -2.73 -23.54
N ALA A 17 5.54 -3.07 -24.11
CA ALA A 17 5.70 -4.31 -24.87
C ALA A 17 5.43 -5.58 -24.03
N GLY A 18 5.79 -5.58 -22.75
CA GLY A 18 5.50 -6.69 -21.84
C GLY A 18 4.01 -6.80 -21.49
N LEU A 19 3.31 -5.67 -21.38
CA LEU A 19 1.85 -5.64 -21.22
C LEU A 19 1.16 -6.15 -22.48
N ASP A 20 1.56 -5.69 -23.67
CA ASP A 20 1.00 -6.13 -24.95
C ASP A 20 1.16 -7.64 -25.13
N ALA A 21 2.37 -8.18 -24.89
CA ALA A 21 2.62 -9.62 -24.96
C ALA A 21 1.76 -10.41 -23.95
N ALA A 22 1.60 -9.90 -22.72
CA ALA A 22 0.75 -10.54 -21.72
C ALA A 22 -0.73 -10.56 -22.12
N ILE A 23 -1.21 -9.50 -22.76
CA ILE A 23 -2.57 -9.41 -23.28
C ILE A 23 -2.77 -10.40 -24.44
N GLU A 24 -1.80 -10.47 -25.36
CA GLU A 24 -1.85 -11.38 -26.52
C GLU A 24 -1.82 -12.86 -26.08
N ASP A 25 -1.02 -13.19 -25.07
CA ASP A 25 -0.96 -14.52 -24.47
C ASP A 25 -2.23 -14.88 -23.68
N GLY A 26 -3.16 -13.93 -23.47
CA GLY A 26 -4.46 -14.18 -22.86
C GLY A 26 -4.41 -14.44 -21.36
N VAL A 27 -3.51 -13.78 -20.63
CA VAL A 27 -3.42 -13.94 -19.16
C VAL A 27 -4.68 -13.43 -18.44
N ASP A 28 -5.05 -14.04 -17.32
CA ASP A 28 -6.21 -13.57 -16.52
C ASP A 28 -5.88 -12.36 -15.63
N VAL A 29 -4.64 -12.31 -15.13
CA VAL A 29 -4.19 -11.30 -14.14
C VAL A 29 -2.76 -10.88 -14.43
N ILE A 30 -2.51 -9.57 -14.33
CA ILE A 30 -1.20 -8.94 -14.41
C ILE A 30 -0.83 -8.39 -13.02
N SER A 31 0.34 -8.78 -12.52
CA SER A 31 0.96 -8.24 -11.30
C SER A 31 2.12 -7.33 -11.69
N LEU A 32 2.01 -6.04 -11.42
CA LEU A 32 3.00 -5.03 -11.81
C LEU A 32 3.51 -4.23 -10.61
N SER A 33 4.58 -4.75 -9.98
CA SER A 33 5.25 -4.11 -8.84
C SER A 33 6.21 -2.98 -9.25
N LEU A 34 5.77 -2.13 -10.20
CA LEU A 34 6.54 -1.05 -10.82
C LEU A 34 5.75 0.26 -10.76
N GLY A 35 6.45 1.38 -10.91
CA GLY A 35 5.85 2.70 -11.05
C GLY A 35 6.90 3.72 -11.45
N PHE A 36 6.48 4.80 -12.10
CA PHE A 36 7.37 5.89 -12.49
C PHE A 36 7.40 6.90 -11.34
N GLY A 37 8.38 6.71 -10.44
CA GLY A 37 8.63 7.58 -9.30
C GLY A 37 8.49 9.06 -9.67
N HIS A 38 7.49 9.72 -9.07
CA HIS A 38 7.23 11.17 -9.15
C HIS A 38 6.64 11.71 -10.46
N SER A 39 6.26 10.88 -11.42
CA SER A 39 5.59 11.37 -12.62
C SER A 39 4.15 11.76 -12.32
N ARG A 40 3.91 13.04 -11.99
CA ARG A 40 2.58 13.71 -12.05
C ARG A 40 2.00 13.77 -13.47
N SER A 41 2.46 12.88 -14.36
CA SER A 41 2.05 12.81 -15.74
C SER A 41 0.55 12.52 -15.80
N PRO A 42 -0.21 13.27 -16.63
CA PRO A 42 -1.59 12.92 -16.95
C PRO A 42 -1.71 11.47 -17.46
N LEU A 43 -2.89 10.86 -17.33
CA LEU A 43 -3.07 9.44 -17.65
C LEU A 43 -2.76 9.11 -19.13
N TYR A 44 -2.95 10.08 -20.05
CA TYR A 44 -2.63 9.91 -21.47
C TYR A 44 -1.11 9.89 -21.76
N ASN A 45 -0.27 10.18 -20.77
CA ASN A 45 1.19 10.11 -20.86
C ASN A 45 1.78 9.11 -19.85
N ASP A 46 0.95 8.29 -19.21
CA ASP A 46 1.37 7.22 -18.31
C ASP A 46 1.25 5.88 -19.06
N THR A 47 2.40 5.29 -19.40
CA THR A 47 2.47 4.04 -20.16
C THR A 47 1.87 2.84 -19.41
N ILE A 48 1.95 2.84 -18.07
CA ILE A 48 1.30 1.80 -17.25
C ILE A 48 -0.20 2.01 -17.30
N ALA A 49 -0.69 3.24 -17.18
CA ALA A 49 -2.13 3.52 -17.28
C ALA A 49 -2.70 3.11 -18.64
N ILE A 50 -2.02 3.44 -19.74
CA ILE A 50 -2.44 3.11 -21.11
C ILE A 50 -2.46 1.59 -21.34
N GLY A 51 -1.37 0.89 -20.99
CA GLY A 51 -1.31 -0.57 -21.15
C GLY A 51 -2.31 -1.30 -20.24
N ALA A 52 -2.50 -0.82 -19.00
CA ALA A 52 -3.48 -1.38 -18.09
C ALA A 52 -4.93 -1.15 -18.55
N TYR A 53 -5.24 -0.06 -19.24
CA TYR A 53 -6.57 0.14 -19.83
C TYR A 53 -6.83 -0.92 -20.89
N SER A 54 -5.85 -1.16 -21.76
CA SER A 54 -5.93 -2.16 -22.83
C SER A 54 -6.11 -3.58 -22.27
N ALA A 55 -5.42 -3.92 -21.17
CA ALA A 55 -5.61 -5.17 -20.46
C ALA A 55 -7.02 -5.28 -19.86
N MET A 56 -7.49 -4.24 -19.16
CA MET A 56 -8.82 -4.21 -18.55
C MET A 56 -9.93 -4.34 -19.60
N GLU A 57 -9.81 -3.68 -20.75
CA GLU A 57 -10.78 -3.79 -21.86
C GLU A 57 -10.91 -5.23 -22.37
N LYS A 58 -9.84 -6.03 -22.25
CA LYS A 58 -9.83 -7.47 -22.58
C LYS A 58 -10.24 -8.37 -21.41
N GLY A 59 -10.73 -7.81 -20.31
CA GLY A 59 -11.17 -8.57 -19.14
C GLY A 59 -10.04 -9.02 -18.21
N ILE A 60 -8.82 -8.51 -18.40
CA ILE A 60 -7.62 -8.88 -17.63
C ILE A 60 -7.50 -7.97 -16.41
N PHE A 61 -7.35 -8.55 -15.22
CA PHE A 61 -7.19 -7.79 -13.99
C PHE A 61 -5.76 -7.26 -13.85
N VAL A 62 -5.59 -5.99 -13.47
CA VAL A 62 -4.25 -5.39 -13.26
C VAL A 62 -4.09 -4.91 -11.82
N SER A 63 -3.13 -5.51 -11.10
CA SER A 63 -2.68 -5.04 -9.79
C SER A 63 -1.35 -4.31 -9.94
N CYS A 64 -1.27 -3.11 -9.37
CA CYS A 64 -0.02 -2.34 -9.29
C CYS A 64 0.29 -1.90 -7.86
N SER A 65 1.58 -1.80 -7.55
CA SER A 65 2.05 -1.25 -6.28
C SER A 65 1.77 0.26 -6.16
N ALA A 66 1.40 0.74 -4.97
CA ALA A 66 1.15 2.17 -4.73
C ALA A 66 2.41 3.05 -4.75
N GLY A 67 3.60 2.48 -4.57
CA GLY A 67 4.87 3.21 -4.43
C GLY A 67 5.41 3.16 -3.00
N ASN A 68 6.70 3.51 -2.84
CA ASN A 68 7.42 3.44 -1.57
C ASN A 68 7.96 4.82 -1.11
N ASP A 69 7.30 5.91 -1.54
CA ASP A 69 7.72 7.29 -1.27
C ASP A 69 6.92 7.96 -0.13
N GLY A 70 6.16 7.17 0.64
CA GLY A 70 5.47 7.63 1.86
C GLY A 70 6.43 8.06 2.98
N PRO A 71 5.91 8.64 4.08
CA PRO A 71 4.50 8.77 4.43
C PRO A 71 3.86 10.09 3.96
N GLY A 72 4.57 10.89 3.15
CA GLY A 72 4.07 12.17 2.65
C GLY A 72 2.80 12.03 1.79
N SER A 73 1.90 13.00 1.88
CA SER A 73 0.69 13.06 1.05
C SER A 73 1.02 13.24 -0.44
N GLY A 74 0.20 12.68 -1.32
CA GLY A 74 0.31 12.86 -2.77
C GLY A 74 1.50 12.11 -3.40
N THR A 75 1.94 11.01 -2.77
CA THR A 75 3.08 10.20 -3.19
C THR A 75 2.67 8.91 -3.90
N VAL A 76 1.35 8.62 -3.95
CA VAL A 76 0.79 7.44 -4.62
C VAL A 76 1.01 7.48 -6.13
N GLN A 77 1.35 6.32 -6.69
CA GLN A 77 1.54 6.07 -8.12
C GLN A 77 0.48 5.09 -8.63
N ASN A 78 0.46 4.84 -9.94
CA ASN A 78 -0.44 3.87 -10.59
C ASN A 78 -1.92 4.13 -10.27
N GLY A 79 -2.31 5.40 -10.17
CA GLY A 79 -3.62 5.81 -9.67
C GLY A 79 -4.74 5.81 -10.71
N ALA A 80 -4.55 5.18 -11.87
CA ALA A 80 -5.61 5.05 -12.88
C ALA A 80 -6.81 4.26 -12.32
N PRO A 81 -8.07 4.62 -12.67
CA PRO A 81 -9.24 3.98 -12.06
C PRO A 81 -9.39 2.50 -12.41
N TRP A 82 -8.91 2.06 -13.58
CA TRP A 82 -8.94 0.66 -14.01
C TRP A 82 -7.81 -0.21 -13.42
N ILE A 83 -6.91 0.36 -12.62
CA ILE A 83 -5.84 -0.36 -11.91
C ILE A 83 -6.24 -0.57 -10.46
N LEU A 84 -6.02 -1.77 -9.89
CA LEU A 84 -6.01 -1.96 -8.44
C LEU A 84 -4.67 -1.49 -7.85
N THR A 85 -4.66 -0.36 -7.15
CA THR A 85 -3.47 0.23 -6.54
C THR A 85 -3.31 -0.20 -5.09
N VAL A 86 -2.21 -0.88 -4.78
CA VAL A 86 -2.05 -1.61 -3.52
C VAL A 86 -1.00 -0.97 -2.61
N GLY A 87 -1.43 -0.49 -1.45
CA GLY A 87 -0.54 -0.05 -0.37
C GLY A 87 0.03 -1.22 0.43
N ALA A 88 1.00 -0.95 1.30
CA ALA A 88 1.71 -1.97 2.08
C ALA A 88 1.41 -1.86 3.56
N SER A 89 1.17 -3.01 4.18
CA SER A 89 0.94 -3.14 5.61
C SER A 89 1.69 -4.32 6.22
N THR A 90 1.83 -4.31 7.53
CA THR A 90 2.46 -5.38 8.30
C THR A 90 1.59 -6.63 8.36
N THR A 91 2.25 -7.76 8.59
CA THR A 91 1.59 -8.97 9.10
C THR A 91 1.74 -9.02 10.62
N ASP A 92 1.09 -9.99 11.26
CA ASP A 92 1.19 -10.22 12.71
C ASP A 92 2.49 -10.92 13.12
N ARG A 93 3.36 -11.22 12.13
CA ARG A 93 4.66 -11.85 12.30
C ARG A 93 5.76 -10.82 12.52
N LYS A 94 6.53 -11.02 13.59
CA LYS A 94 7.73 -10.25 13.96
C LYS A 94 8.95 -11.15 14.03
N ILE A 95 10.09 -10.72 13.48
CA ILE A 95 11.37 -11.44 13.61
C ILE A 95 12.23 -10.74 14.66
N ARG A 96 12.03 -11.12 15.92
CA ARG A 96 12.44 -10.32 17.08
C ARG A 96 13.94 -10.34 17.30
N ALA A 97 14.52 -9.15 17.38
CA ALA A 97 15.88 -8.88 17.85
C ALA A 97 15.84 -7.70 18.82
N VAL A 98 16.08 -7.96 20.11
CA VAL A 98 15.83 -6.99 21.19
C VAL A 98 17.13 -6.29 21.56
N ALA A 99 17.15 -4.96 21.56
CA ALA A 99 18.25 -4.19 22.13
C ALA A 99 18.13 -4.18 23.65
N VAL A 100 19.15 -4.69 24.35
CA VAL A 100 19.18 -4.74 25.82
C VAL A 100 20.30 -3.82 26.31
N LEU A 101 19.95 -2.79 27.07
CA LEU A 101 20.88 -1.79 27.57
C LEU A 101 21.49 -2.20 28.91
N GLY A 102 22.60 -1.56 29.31
CA GLY A 102 23.29 -1.85 30.58
C GLY A 102 22.47 -1.57 31.85
N ASN A 103 21.41 -0.77 31.75
CA ASN A 103 20.45 -0.55 32.84
C ASN A 103 19.32 -1.59 32.87
N GLY A 104 19.35 -2.61 31.99
CA GLY A 104 18.35 -3.65 31.88
C GLY A 104 17.12 -3.28 31.05
N ALA A 105 17.03 -2.06 30.50
CA ALA A 105 15.94 -1.70 29.60
C ALA A 105 16.02 -2.50 28.29
N GLU A 106 14.87 -2.99 27.84
CA GLU A 106 14.73 -3.78 26.60
C GLU A 106 13.87 -3.02 25.59
N TYR A 107 14.38 -2.92 24.35
CA TYR A 107 13.68 -2.28 23.24
C TYR A 107 13.50 -3.28 22.10
N GLU A 108 12.25 -3.49 21.72
CA GLU A 108 11.91 -4.45 20.69
C GLU A 108 12.25 -3.91 19.30
N GLY A 109 12.98 -4.71 18.53
CA GLY A 109 13.26 -4.45 17.13
C GLY A 109 13.22 -5.72 16.30
N GLU A 110 13.52 -5.59 15.02
CA GLU A 110 13.51 -6.71 14.08
C GLU A 110 14.83 -6.90 13.36
N SER A 111 15.15 -8.17 13.08
CA SER A 111 16.24 -8.57 12.19
C SER A 111 15.99 -9.97 11.65
N ALA A 112 16.18 -10.15 10.34
CA ALA A 112 16.15 -11.50 9.75
C ALA A 112 17.41 -12.30 10.07
N PHE A 113 18.48 -11.65 10.53
CA PHE A 113 19.65 -12.33 11.09
C PHE A 113 19.30 -12.89 12.47
N GLN A 114 19.30 -14.22 12.60
CA GLN A 114 18.94 -14.94 13.83
C GLN A 114 19.99 -16.02 14.14
N PRO A 115 21.17 -15.64 14.66
CA PRO A 115 22.25 -16.58 14.96
C PRO A 115 21.85 -17.53 16.10
N THR A 116 22.18 -18.82 15.96
CA THR A 116 21.93 -19.84 16.99
C THR A 116 22.79 -19.64 18.24
N ASN A 117 24.04 -19.18 18.04
CA ASN A 117 24.98 -18.87 19.11
C ASN A 117 25.28 -17.36 19.10
N PHE A 118 24.66 -16.60 20.00
CA PHE A 118 24.97 -15.18 20.20
C PHE A 118 25.43 -14.90 21.63
N SER A 119 26.38 -13.99 21.75
CA SER A 119 26.86 -13.54 23.05
C SER A 119 25.89 -12.54 23.65
N ARG A 120 25.52 -12.74 24.92
CA ARG A 120 24.78 -11.75 25.73
C ARG A 120 25.69 -10.78 26.47
N LYS A 121 27.01 -10.81 26.17
CA LYS A 121 27.97 -9.89 26.76
C LYS A 121 27.57 -8.46 26.38
N LEU A 122 27.46 -7.60 27.39
CA LEU A 122 27.32 -6.16 27.19
C LEU A 122 28.61 -5.60 26.61
N LEU A 123 28.50 -4.89 25.50
CA LEU A 123 29.60 -4.22 24.82
C LEU A 123 29.39 -2.70 24.91
N PRO A 124 30.47 -1.89 24.88
CA PRO A 124 30.34 -0.45 24.80
C PRO A 124 29.42 -0.03 23.65
N LEU A 125 28.52 0.92 23.93
CA LEU A 125 27.59 1.49 22.97
C LEU A 125 28.06 2.88 22.57
N VAL A 126 28.22 3.14 21.27
CA VAL A 126 28.68 4.44 20.75
C VAL A 126 27.69 5.00 19.74
N ASN A 127 27.58 6.33 19.69
CA ASN A 127 26.65 7.00 18.78
C ASN A 127 27.36 7.30 17.47
N GLY A 128 27.02 6.56 16.42
CA GLY A 128 27.54 6.76 15.07
C GLY A 128 26.70 7.70 14.22
N LYS A 129 25.55 8.18 14.72
CA LYS A 129 24.59 9.01 13.99
C LYS A 129 24.18 8.32 12.69
N TYR A 130 24.41 8.91 11.51
CA TYR A 130 24.06 8.26 10.24
C TYR A 130 25.01 7.12 9.84
N CYS A 131 26.09 6.91 10.59
CA CYS A 131 27.07 5.86 10.35
C CYS A 131 27.73 5.90 8.95
N ASP A 132 27.81 7.10 8.37
CA ASP A 132 28.51 7.39 7.10
C ASP A 132 29.95 7.90 7.32
N LEU A 133 30.25 8.50 8.48
CA LEU A 133 31.57 9.06 8.82
C LEU A 133 32.21 8.36 10.05
N LEU A 134 32.19 7.03 10.06
CA LEU A 134 32.69 6.24 11.20
C LEU A 134 34.19 6.35 11.45
N HIS A 135 34.99 6.83 10.49
CA HIS A 135 36.44 7.04 10.68
C HIS A 135 36.77 8.08 11.76
N LEU A 136 35.78 8.90 12.17
CA LEU A 136 35.92 9.90 13.23
C LEU A 136 35.59 9.36 14.63
N ILE A 137 35.15 8.10 14.72
CA ILE A 137 34.62 7.51 15.95
C ILE A 137 35.29 6.15 16.17
N ASP A 138 35.79 5.90 17.38
CA ASP A 138 36.31 4.57 17.74
C ASP A 138 35.14 3.59 17.94
N VAL A 139 34.84 2.81 16.90
CA VAL A 139 33.75 1.81 16.85
C VAL A 139 34.23 0.36 17.00
N LYS A 140 35.54 0.11 17.02
CA LYS A 140 36.10 -1.24 16.95
C LYS A 140 35.70 -2.06 18.18
N GLY A 141 35.01 -3.20 17.96
CA GLY A 141 34.54 -4.08 19.03
C GLY A 141 33.34 -3.56 19.83
N LYS A 142 32.69 -2.48 19.37
CA LYS A 142 31.56 -1.82 20.05
C LYS A 142 30.24 -2.01 19.30
N ILE A 143 29.12 -1.81 19.98
CA ILE A 143 27.82 -1.68 19.32
C ILE A 143 27.63 -0.22 18.91
N VAL A 144 27.21 0.02 17.68
CA VAL A 144 27.00 1.37 17.14
C VAL A 144 25.50 1.65 17.03
N LEU A 145 25.03 2.72 17.66
CA LEU A 145 23.70 3.27 17.40
C LEU A 145 23.77 4.10 16.12
N CYS A 146 22.94 3.74 15.14
CA CYS A 146 22.84 4.41 13.85
C CYS A 146 21.41 4.91 13.58
N ASP A 147 21.28 6.02 12.87
CA ASP A 147 20.03 6.58 12.37
C ASP A 147 19.81 6.14 10.91
N THR A 148 18.56 5.81 10.56
CA THR A 148 18.20 5.72 9.15
C THR A 148 18.34 7.07 8.45
N LYS A 149 18.90 7.09 7.24
CA LYS A 149 19.06 8.30 6.41
C LYS A 149 18.45 8.08 5.04
N ARG A 150 17.65 9.04 4.55
CA ARG A 150 17.10 9.00 3.19
C ARG A 150 18.25 8.90 2.17
N GLY A 151 18.11 7.98 1.21
CA GLY A 151 19.11 7.76 0.17
C GLY A 151 20.24 6.79 0.54
N LEU A 152 20.31 6.30 1.78
CA LEU A 152 21.20 5.19 2.16
C LEU A 152 20.39 3.93 2.44
N TYR A 153 20.77 2.84 1.79
CA TYR A 153 20.18 1.53 2.05
C TYR A 153 20.62 1.00 3.42
N ARG A 154 19.74 0.31 4.13
CA ARG A 154 19.99 -0.17 5.50
C ARG A 154 21.16 -1.16 5.53
N GLU A 155 21.26 -1.99 4.50
CA GLU A 155 22.36 -2.93 4.28
C GLU A 155 23.69 -2.21 4.04
N GLN A 156 23.68 -1.04 3.41
CA GLN A 156 24.90 -0.24 3.22
C GLN A 156 25.39 0.33 4.56
N ILE A 157 24.48 0.85 5.39
CA ILE A 157 24.80 1.35 6.73
C ILE A 157 25.41 0.22 7.58
N ALA A 158 24.77 -0.95 7.60
CA ALA A 158 25.24 -2.13 8.32
C ALA A 158 26.63 -2.59 7.86
N ARG A 159 26.89 -2.63 6.54
CA ARG A 159 28.22 -2.94 6.00
C ARG A 159 29.28 -1.93 6.41
N THR A 160 28.95 -0.64 6.41
CA THR A 160 29.90 0.41 6.84
C THR A 160 30.30 0.21 8.31
N VAL A 161 29.35 -0.10 9.19
CA VAL A 161 29.63 -0.41 10.60
C VAL A 161 30.50 -1.67 10.73
N LYS A 162 30.16 -2.74 10.01
CA LYS A 162 30.92 -3.99 10.00
C LYS A 162 32.36 -3.78 9.52
N ASN A 163 32.55 -3.06 8.42
CA ASN A 163 33.87 -2.78 7.83
C ASN A 163 34.74 -1.90 8.73
N ALA A 164 34.13 -1.01 9.52
CA ALA A 164 34.82 -0.22 10.53
C ALA A 164 35.20 -1.03 11.78
N GLY A 165 34.85 -2.33 11.86
CA GLY A 165 35.16 -3.22 12.97
C GLY A 165 34.15 -3.18 14.11
N GLY A 166 32.95 -2.62 13.89
CA GLY A 166 31.85 -2.67 14.86
C GLY A 166 31.44 -4.11 15.17
N ALA A 167 31.08 -4.38 16.43
CA ALA A 167 30.62 -5.69 16.89
C ALA A 167 29.11 -5.90 16.69
N GLY A 168 28.33 -4.83 16.56
CA GLY A 168 26.91 -4.87 16.26
C GLY A 168 26.34 -3.48 15.95
N MET A 169 25.10 -3.42 15.47
CA MET A 169 24.40 -2.17 15.18
C MET A 169 22.97 -2.17 15.73
N ILE A 170 22.61 -1.08 16.41
CA ILE A 170 21.21 -0.75 16.66
C ILE A 170 20.85 0.34 15.66
N LEU A 171 19.95 0.03 14.73
CA LEU A 171 19.48 0.99 13.73
C LEU A 171 18.14 1.56 14.19
N MET A 172 18.11 2.84 14.56
CA MET A 172 16.85 3.50 14.88
C MET A 172 16.27 4.20 13.67
N ASN A 173 14.94 4.18 13.57
CA ASN A 173 14.22 4.95 12.58
C ASN A 173 14.41 6.45 12.79
N ASN A 174 14.33 7.22 11.70
CA ASN A 174 14.05 8.64 11.76
C ASN A 174 12.56 8.88 12.10
N LYS A 175 12.17 10.15 12.29
CA LYS A 175 10.79 10.51 12.66
C LYS A 175 9.75 9.98 11.66
N GLU A 176 10.05 10.04 10.36
CA GLU A 176 9.18 9.54 9.29
C GLU A 176 9.04 8.01 9.32
N GLY A 177 10.07 7.28 9.72
CA GLY A 177 10.02 5.82 9.84
C GLY A 177 9.14 5.32 10.98
N GLY A 178 8.90 6.16 11.99
CA GLY A 178 8.00 5.89 13.11
C GLY A 178 8.26 4.53 13.76
N SER A 179 7.19 3.75 13.91
CA SER A 179 7.18 2.39 14.48
C SER A 179 7.48 1.28 13.47
N THR A 180 7.60 1.58 12.17
CA THR A 180 7.80 0.55 11.15
C THR A 180 9.21 -0.05 11.23
N THR A 181 9.30 -1.30 11.63
CA THR A 181 10.57 -2.05 11.74
C THR A 181 10.71 -3.04 10.58
N LEU A 182 11.90 -3.09 9.98
CA LEU A 182 12.19 -3.99 8.85
C LEU A 182 13.18 -5.06 9.29
N ALA A 183 12.84 -6.31 9.04
CA ALA A 183 13.69 -7.46 9.31
C ALA A 183 14.71 -7.61 8.18
N VAL A 184 15.66 -6.69 8.12
CA VAL A 184 16.75 -6.73 7.13
C VAL A 184 17.58 -7.99 7.35
N TYR A 185 17.84 -8.73 6.27
CA TYR A 185 18.77 -9.84 6.28
C TYR A 185 20.19 -9.30 6.08
N ASP A 186 21.04 -9.45 7.09
CA ASP A 186 22.47 -9.16 7.00
C ASP A 186 23.26 -10.27 7.69
N VAL A 187 24.51 -10.48 7.28
CA VAL A 187 25.48 -11.36 7.93
C VAL A 187 26.17 -10.65 9.11
N PHE A 188 25.45 -9.75 9.79
CA PHE A 188 25.95 -8.87 10.84
C PHE A 188 24.94 -8.73 11.97
N SER A 189 25.44 -8.65 13.20
CA SER A 189 24.61 -8.50 14.40
C SER A 189 23.90 -7.14 14.39
N MET A 190 22.61 -7.12 14.06
CA MET A 190 21.83 -5.89 14.09
C MET A 190 20.41 -6.07 14.61
N THR A 191 19.80 -4.95 15.01
CA THR A 191 18.35 -4.81 15.22
C THR A 191 17.90 -3.44 14.74
N GLN A 192 16.75 -3.38 14.06
CA GLN A 192 16.09 -2.11 13.75
C GLN A 192 14.97 -1.83 14.76
N VAL A 193 15.03 -0.67 15.41
CA VAL A 193 14.07 -0.22 16.44
C VAL A 193 13.25 0.98 15.96
N SER A 194 12.13 1.22 16.63
CA SER A 194 11.27 2.38 16.34
C SER A 194 11.99 3.71 16.61
N TYR A 195 11.47 4.81 16.06
CA TYR A 195 11.97 6.15 16.36
C TYR A 195 11.88 6.46 17.86
N LYS A 196 10.74 6.12 18.48
CA LYS A 196 10.49 6.34 19.91
C LYS A 196 11.50 5.59 20.78
N ASP A 197 11.69 4.30 20.50
CA ASP A 197 12.64 3.47 21.26
C ASP A 197 14.08 3.94 21.05
N GLY A 198 14.43 4.34 19.83
CA GLY A 198 15.73 4.94 19.54
C GLY A 198 16.01 6.21 20.35
N GLN A 199 15.01 7.07 20.55
CA GLN A 199 15.17 8.25 21.42
C GLN A 199 15.42 7.86 22.88
N GLU A 200 14.76 6.83 23.38
CA GLU A 200 15.03 6.33 24.75
C GLU A 200 16.44 5.73 24.88
N ILE A 201 16.95 5.06 23.83
CA ILE A 201 18.35 4.60 23.80
C ILE A 201 19.31 5.79 23.81
N ILE A 202 19.03 6.86 23.05
CA ILE A 202 19.81 8.10 23.09
C ILE A 202 19.79 8.73 24.49
N ASN A 203 18.65 8.76 25.16
CA ASN A 203 18.51 9.28 26.52
C ASN A 203 19.34 8.46 27.51
N TYR A 204 19.29 7.13 27.42
CA TYR A 204 20.16 6.24 28.20
C TYR A 204 21.63 6.57 27.98
N MET A 205 22.07 6.73 26.73
CA MET A 205 23.48 7.05 26.43
C MET A 205 23.94 8.38 27.02
N LYS A 206 23.04 9.35 27.20
CA LYS A 206 23.33 10.62 27.88
C LYS A 206 23.34 10.50 29.41
N SER A 207 22.67 9.50 29.96
CA SER A 207 22.53 9.29 31.41
C SER A 207 23.75 8.65 32.08
N THR A 208 24.68 8.08 31.30
CA THR A 208 25.88 7.41 31.81
C THR A 208 27.10 7.73 30.96
N SER A 209 28.28 7.79 31.58
CA SER A 209 29.56 7.97 30.88
C SER A 209 30.08 6.69 30.20
N THR A 210 29.51 5.53 30.54
CA THR A 210 29.92 4.22 30.03
C THR A 210 28.73 3.41 29.51
N PRO A 211 28.00 3.91 28.50
CA PRO A 211 26.85 3.20 27.97
C PRO A 211 27.27 1.86 27.35
N VAL A 212 26.49 0.82 27.65
CA VAL A 212 26.70 -0.52 27.11
C VAL A 212 25.38 -1.12 26.64
N ALA A 213 25.45 -2.03 25.67
CA ALA A 213 24.28 -2.75 25.17
C ALA A 213 24.65 -4.15 24.67
N THR A 214 23.63 -4.96 24.39
CA THR A 214 23.72 -6.22 23.64
C THR A 214 22.45 -6.41 22.81
N ILE A 215 22.47 -7.35 21.87
CA ILE A 215 21.31 -7.68 21.03
C ILE A 215 20.90 -9.13 21.34
N SER A 216 19.63 -9.30 21.73
CA SER A 216 19.04 -10.58 22.11
C SER A 216 18.11 -11.08 21.01
N TYR A 217 18.49 -12.16 20.34
CA TYR A 217 17.70 -12.77 19.27
C TYR A 217 16.64 -13.70 19.85
N LYS A 218 15.38 -13.49 19.48
CA LYS A 218 14.23 -14.22 20.03
C LYS A 218 13.45 -15.01 18.98
N GLY A 219 13.94 -15.08 17.74
CA GLY A 219 13.29 -15.79 16.65
C GLY A 219 12.00 -15.12 16.16
N THR A 220 11.18 -15.90 15.48
CA THR A 220 9.89 -15.44 14.94
C THR A 220 8.80 -15.53 15.99
N LYS A 221 8.02 -14.46 16.17
CA LYS A 221 6.80 -14.42 16.96
C LYS A 221 5.61 -14.03 16.08
N ILE A 222 4.45 -14.61 16.33
CA ILE A 222 3.19 -14.33 15.62
C ILE A 222 2.18 -13.78 16.64
N GLY A 223 1.19 -13.03 16.18
CA GLY A 223 0.15 -12.42 17.01
C GLY A 223 0.49 -11.01 17.50
N ASP A 224 1.20 -10.21 16.70
CA ASP A 224 1.25 -8.76 16.92
C ASP A 224 -0.15 -8.16 16.74
N LYS A 225 -0.74 -7.70 17.85
CA LYS A 225 -2.09 -7.12 17.88
C LYS A 225 -2.22 -5.86 17.01
N HIS A 226 -1.10 -5.16 16.73
CA HIS A 226 -1.12 -3.96 15.90
C HIS A 226 -1.25 -4.28 14.41
N ALA A 227 -1.08 -5.54 14.01
CA ALA A 227 -1.18 -5.93 12.61
C ALA A 227 -2.64 -6.02 12.13
N PRO A 228 -2.93 -5.56 10.89
CA PRO A 228 -2.05 -4.79 10.03
C PRO A 228 -1.87 -3.33 10.51
N THR A 229 -0.65 -2.82 10.37
CA THR A 229 -0.29 -1.39 10.44
C THR A 229 0.28 -0.98 9.09
N VAL A 230 -0.06 0.21 8.58
CA VAL A 230 0.48 0.72 7.31
C VAL A 230 1.99 0.96 7.46
N GLY A 231 2.79 0.43 6.54
CA GLY A 231 4.22 0.67 6.54
C GLY A 231 4.53 2.14 6.22
N TYR A 232 5.50 2.75 6.92
CA TYR A 232 5.82 4.17 6.74
C TYR A 232 6.10 4.56 5.28
N PHE A 233 6.79 3.68 4.55
CA PHE A 233 7.17 3.89 3.15
C PHE A 233 5.98 3.82 2.20
N SER A 234 4.85 3.21 2.58
CA SER A 234 3.71 3.03 1.68
C SER A 234 3.21 4.40 1.23
N SER A 235 3.29 4.66 -0.07
CA SER A 235 2.86 5.92 -0.66
C SER A 235 1.40 6.23 -0.34
N ARG A 236 1.10 7.52 -0.16
CA ARG A 236 -0.20 8.04 0.29
C ARG A 236 -0.90 8.82 -0.81
N GLY A 237 -2.23 8.78 -0.81
CA GLY A 237 -3.05 9.65 -1.62
C GLY A 237 -2.95 11.14 -1.24
N PRO A 238 -3.63 12.02 -1.99
CA PRO A 238 -4.46 11.71 -3.15
C PRO A 238 -3.63 11.39 -4.42
N CYS A 239 -4.25 10.73 -5.39
CA CYS A 239 -3.70 10.65 -6.74
C CYS A 239 -3.90 12.01 -7.43
N LEU A 240 -2.84 12.70 -7.81
CA LEU A 240 -2.93 14.06 -8.37
C LEU A 240 -3.52 14.07 -9.78
N GLN A 241 -3.39 12.95 -10.51
CA GLN A 241 -3.95 12.76 -11.85
C GLN A 241 -5.47 12.58 -11.85
N SER A 242 -6.04 12.14 -10.72
CA SER A 242 -7.47 11.88 -10.54
C SER A 242 -7.83 12.01 -9.07
N GLN A 243 -8.22 13.21 -8.68
CA GLN A 243 -8.57 13.51 -7.29
C GLN A 243 -9.98 13.01 -6.92
N GLY A 244 -10.84 12.79 -7.91
CA GLY A 244 -12.17 12.20 -7.70
C GLY A 244 -12.17 10.70 -7.41
N ILE A 245 -11.01 10.04 -7.50
CA ILE A 245 -10.83 8.62 -7.22
C ILE A 245 -9.89 8.46 -6.02
N LEU A 246 -10.37 7.79 -4.97
CA LEU A 246 -9.58 7.56 -3.76
C LEU A 246 -8.43 6.58 -4.06
N LYS A 247 -7.21 6.92 -3.63
CA LYS A 247 -6.02 6.06 -3.75
C LYS A 247 -5.18 6.09 -2.46
N PRO A 248 -4.48 4.99 -2.10
CA PRO A 248 -4.54 3.67 -2.74
C PRO A 248 -5.93 3.05 -2.61
N ASP A 249 -6.23 2.01 -3.38
CA ASP A 249 -7.56 1.37 -3.32
C ASP A 249 -7.72 0.56 -2.04
N ILE A 250 -6.64 -0.07 -1.61
CA ILE A 250 -6.60 -1.07 -0.54
C ILE A 250 -5.14 -1.29 -0.09
N ILE A 251 -4.95 -1.86 1.11
CA ILE A 251 -3.65 -2.34 1.60
C ILE A 251 -3.62 -3.87 1.71
N GLY A 252 -2.42 -4.43 1.61
CA GLY A 252 -2.15 -5.85 1.87
C GLY A 252 -0.77 -6.10 2.46
N PRO A 253 -0.42 -7.37 2.72
CA PRO A 253 0.87 -7.75 3.30
C PRO A 253 2.05 -7.30 2.43
N GLY A 254 2.86 -6.37 2.93
CA GLY A 254 3.99 -5.79 2.20
C GLY A 254 5.22 -5.49 3.05
N VAL A 255 5.17 -5.76 4.35
CA VAL A 255 6.31 -5.58 5.27
C VAL A 255 6.83 -6.94 5.71
N ASN A 256 8.14 -7.13 5.60
CA ASN A 256 8.88 -8.34 5.97
C ASN A 256 8.27 -9.61 5.32
N VAL A 257 8.06 -9.59 4.01
CA VAL A 257 7.55 -10.73 3.25
C VAL A 257 8.70 -11.64 2.84
N LEU A 258 8.60 -12.92 3.20
CA LEU A 258 9.52 -13.97 2.79
C LEU A 258 9.10 -14.50 1.39
N ALA A 259 10.01 -14.48 0.42
CA ALA A 259 9.76 -15.03 -0.91
C ALA A 259 11.04 -15.65 -1.50
N ALA A 260 10.90 -16.37 -2.61
CA ALA A 260 12.02 -16.96 -3.34
C ALA A 260 13.03 -15.88 -3.78
N TRP A 261 14.31 -16.23 -3.77
CA TRP A 261 15.41 -15.37 -4.15
C TRP A 261 16.37 -16.12 -5.09
N PRO A 262 16.91 -15.48 -6.14
CA PRO A 262 17.81 -16.15 -7.07
C PRO A 262 19.08 -16.63 -6.37
N THR A 263 19.51 -17.86 -6.67
CA THR A 263 20.86 -18.31 -6.34
C THR A 263 21.87 -17.59 -7.23
N PRO A 264 22.99 -17.07 -6.69
CA PRO A 264 24.04 -16.49 -7.51
C PRO A 264 24.51 -17.50 -8.57
N ILE A 265 24.49 -17.11 -9.85
CA ILE A 265 25.12 -17.87 -10.94
C ILE A 265 26.59 -17.44 -10.99
N GLU A 266 27.52 -18.37 -11.09
CA GLU A 266 28.96 -18.06 -11.19
C GLU A 266 29.22 -17.03 -12.30
N GLY A 267 29.89 -15.92 -11.96
CA GLY A 267 30.29 -14.88 -12.91
C GLY A 267 29.40 -13.63 -12.99
N GLU A 268 28.21 -13.61 -12.38
CA GLU A 268 27.37 -12.40 -12.30
C GLU A 268 27.44 -11.76 -10.90
N THR A 269 28.25 -10.71 -10.74
CA THR A 269 28.25 -9.88 -9.53
C THR A 269 27.06 -8.92 -9.56
N THR A 270 25.86 -9.39 -9.22
CA THR A 270 24.70 -8.50 -9.07
C THR A 270 24.12 -8.52 -7.65
N SER A 271 24.28 -7.37 -6.99
CA SER A 271 23.80 -7.00 -5.65
C SER A 271 24.52 -7.68 -4.47
N ALA A 272 25.13 -6.85 -3.63
CA ALA A 272 25.03 -6.80 -2.16
C ALA A 272 24.54 -8.04 -1.35
N SER A 273 23.51 -8.76 -1.78
CA SER A 273 22.98 -9.97 -1.12
C SER A 273 23.65 -11.28 -1.55
N ALA A 274 24.52 -11.24 -2.56
CA ALA A 274 25.22 -12.40 -3.13
C ALA A 274 26.16 -13.16 -2.15
N SER A 275 26.28 -12.70 -0.90
CA SER A 275 27.04 -13.42 0.14
C SER A 275 26.25 -14.52 0.84
N SER A 276 24.94 -14.66 0.58
CA SER A 276 24.13 -15.74 1.14
C SER A 276 23.73 -16.72 0.05
N SER A 277 23.99 -18.01 0.28
CA SER A 277 23.46 -19.12 -0.51
C SER A 277 21.95 -19.33 -0.30
N SER A 278 21.24 -18.35 0.26
CA SER A 278 19.83 -18.48 0.60
C SER A 278 18.98 -18.38 -0.66
N THR A 279 18.11 -19.36 -0.86
CA THR A 279 17.11 -19.39 -1.95
C THR A 279 15.86 -18.59 -1.60
N PHE A 280 15.84 -17.92 -0.44
CA PHE A 280 14.76 -17.07 0.03
C PHE A 280 15.30 -15.78 0.62
N ASN A 281 14.51 -14.71 0.53
CA ASN A 281 14.83 -13.42 1.11
C ASN A 281 13.60 -12.78 1.74
N ILE A 282 13.82 -11.88 2.69
CA ILE A 282 12.78 -11.09 3.35
C ILE A 282 12.90 -9.66 2.88
N LEU A 283 11.89 -9.17 2.18
CA LEU A 283 11.85 -7.81 1.66
C LEU A 283 10.57 -7.09 2.09
N SER A 284 10.60 -5.77 1.98
CA SER A 284 9.47 -4.90 2.26
C SER A 284 9.26 -3.91 1.12
N GLY A 285 8.00 -3.62 0.82
CA GLY A 285 7.60 -2.71 -0.23
C GLY A 285 6.15 -2.95 -0.65
N THR A 286 5.54 -1.94 -1.26
CA THR A 286 4.28 -2.13 -2.02
C THR A 286 4.47 -3.10 -3.19
N SER A 287 5.71 -3.30 -3.63
CA SER A 287 6.11 -4.36 -4.55
C SER A 287 5.84 -5.78 -4.04
N MET A 288 5.73 -5.97 -2.72
CA MET A 288 5.39 -7.25 -2.10
C MET A 288 3.88 -7.38 -1.86
N SER A 289 3.15 -6.29 -1.61
CA SER A 289 1.70 -6.34 -1.45
C SER A 289 0.93 -6.47 -2.76
N CYS A 290 1.43 -5.87 -3.84
CA CYS A 290 0.89 -6.03 -5.19
C CYS A 290 0.69 -7.50 -5.61
N PRO A 291 1.70 -8.39 -5.57
CA PRO A 291 1.54 -9.78 -5.98
C PRO A 291 0.62 -10.58 -5.06
N HIS A 292 0.50 -10.23 -3.77
CA HIS A 292 -0.53 -10.84 -2.90
C HIS A 292 -1.93 -10.58 -3.45
N LEU A 293 -2.23 -9.33 -3.84
CA LEU A 293 -3.57 -8.99 -4.33
C LEU A 293 -3.80 -9.41 -5.78
N ALA A 294 -2.76 -9.52 -6.60
CA ALA A 294 -2.85 -10.22 -7.87
C ALA A 294 -3.23 -11.71 -7.67
N GLY A 295 -2.63 -12.38 -6.68
CA GLY A 295 -3.00 -13.75 -6.32
C GLY A 295 -4.45 -13.88 -5.83
N VAL A 296 -4.91 -12.95 -4.99
CA VAL A 296 -6.32 -12.88 -4.56
C VAL A 296 -7.25 -12.67 -5.76
N ALA A 297 -6.92 -11.74 -6.66
CA ALA A 297 -7.70 -11.50 -7.87
C ALA A 297 -7.77 -12.75 -8.78
N ALA A 298 -6.68 -13.50 -8.90
CA ALA A 298 -6.66 -14.75 -9.68
C ALA A 298 -7.57 -15.82 -9.07
N LEU A 299 -7.57 -15.97 -7.74
CA LEU A 299 -8.49 -16.87 -7.04
C LEU A 299 -9.95 -16.46 -7.24
N LEU A 300 -10.24 -15.15 -7.15
CA LEU A 300 -11.59 -14.63 -7.39
C LEU A 300 -12.03 -14.83 -8.85
N LYS A 301 -11.13 -14.62 -9.83
CA LYS A 301 -11.41 -14.88 -11.24
C LYS A 301 -11.68 -16.36 -11.49
N SER A 302 -10.97 -17.26 -10.81
CA SER A 302 -11.23 -18.71 -10.88
C SER A 302 -12.57 -19.09 -10.25
N ALA A 303 -12.97 -18.46 -9.15
CA ALA A 303 -14.24 -18.73 -8.47
C ALA A 303 -15.43 -18.08 -9.20
N HIS A 304 -15.19 -16.95 -9.88
CA HIS A 304 -16.17 -16.16 -10.61
C HIS A 304 -15.67 -15.83 -12.02
N PRO A 305 -15.67 -16.79 -12.96
CA PRO A 305 -15.09 -16.62 -14.29
C PRO A 305 -15.69 -15.46 -15.10
N ASP A 306 -16.97 -15.15 -14.86
CA ASP A 306 -17.71 -14.11 -15.59
C ASP A 306 -17.51 -12.70 -15.00
N TRP A 307 -16.82 -12.57 -13.87
CA TRP A 307 -16.59 -11.25 -13.29
C TRP A 307 -15.59 -10.44 -14.13
N SER A 308 -15.96 -9.17 -14.35
CA SER A 308 -15.07 -8.17 -14.95
C SER A 308 -13.92 -7.83 -13.98
N PRO A 309 -12.85 -7.19 -14.47
CA PRO A 309 -11.82 -6.64 -13.61
C PRO A 309 -12.36 -5.67 -12.55
N ALA A 310 -13.35 -4.85 -12.91
CA ALA A 310 -14.00 -3.90 -12.01
C ALA A 310 -14.83 -4.60 -10.92
N ALA A 311 -15.53 -5.69 -11.26
CA ALA A 311 -16.27 -6.52 -10.32
C ALA A 311 -15.35 -7.16 -9.27
N ILE A 312 -14.23 -7.76 -9.71
CA ILE A 312 -13.22 -8.34 -8.81
C ILE A 312 -12.63 -7.26 -7.90
N LYS A 313 -12.28 -6.10 -8.47
CA LYS A 313 -11.77 -4.96 -7.70
C LYS A 313 -12.78 -4.48 -6.66
N SER A 314 -14.05 -4.37 -7.05
CA SER A 314 -15.13 -3.99 -6.15
C SER A 314 -15.24 -4.99 -5.00
N ALA A 315 -15.25 -6.29 -5.28
CA ALA A 315 -15.37 -7.32 -4.25
C ALA A 315 -14.23 -7.24 -3.23
N ILE A 316 -12.99 -7.04 -3.71
CA ILE A 316 -11.80 -6.83 -2.86
C ILE A 316 -11.95 -5.59 -1.97
N MET A 317 -12.41 -4.47 -2.53
CA MET A 317 -12.51 -3.20 -1.82
C MET A 317 -13.66 -3.16 -0.81
N THR A 318 -14.86 -3.60 -1.19
CA THR A 318 -16.06 -3.43 -0.36
C THR A 318 -16.13 -4.38 0.84
N THR A 319 -15.30 -5.41 0.83
CA THR A 319 -15.22 -6.45 1.87
C THR A 319 -13.97 -6.34 2.74
N ALA A 320 -13.12 -5.33 2.50
CA ALA A 320 -11.90 -5.10 3.24
C ALA A 320 -12.15 -4.91 4.75
N ASP A 321 -11.23 -5.40 5.57
CA ASP A 321 -11.24 -5.21 7.01
C ASP A 321 -10.67 -3.83 7.38
N VAL A 322 -11.25 -3.21 8.41
CA VAL A 322 -10.92 -1.82 8.80
C VAL A 322 -10.29 -1.72 10.19
N VAL A 323 -10.10 -2.87 10.84
CA VAL A 323 -9.51 -2.99 12.16
C VAL A 323 -8.29 -3.93 12.13
N ASN A 324 -7.38 -3.74 13.08
CA ASN A 324 -6.28 -4.64 13.33
C ASN A 324 -6.72 -5.84 14.21
N LEU A 325 -5.81 -6.78 14.47
CA LEU A 325 -6.06 -7.94 15.33
C LEU A 325 -6.38 -7.56 16.78
N GLY A 326 -5.98 -6.37 17.22
CA GLY A 326 -6.36 -5.77 18.50
C GLY A 326 -7.78 -5.21 18.55
N ASN A 327 -8.53 -5.23 17.43
CA ASN A 327 -9.82 -4.58 17.22
C ASN A 327 -9.79 -3.04 17.25
N ASP A 328 -8.61 -2.44 17.13
CA ASP A 328 -8.47 -1.00 16.92
C ASP A 328 -8.58 -0.67 15.43
N PRO A 329 -8.99 0.54 15.02
CA PRO A 329 -8.84 0.98 13.64
C PRO A 329 -7.41 0.77 13.15
N ILE A 330 -7.24 0.35 11.89
CA ILE A 330 -5.90 0.15 11.30
C ILE A 330 -5.05 1.41 11.52
N GLN A 331 -3.82 1.20 12.01
CA GLN A 331 -2.89 2.25 12.37
C GLN A 331 -1.87 2.50 11.26
N ASP A 332 -1.18 3.64 11.31
CA ASP A 332 0.01 3.91 10.49
C ASP A 332 1.30 3.88 11.32
N GLU A 333 2.41 4.34 10.75
CA GLU A 333 3.72 4.32 11.41
C GLU A 333 3.77 5.14 12.71
N THR A 334 2.84 6.06 12.93
CA THR A 334 2.74 6.82 14.17
C THR A 334 2.03 6.08 15.29
N LEU A 335 1.47 4.89 15.00
CA LEU A 335 0.55 4.13 15.86
C LEU A 335 -0.76 4.87 16.17
N GLU A 336 -1.07 5.89 15.38
CA GLU A 336 -2.40 6.51 15.35
C GLU A 336 -3.23 5.89 14.21
N ARG A 337 -4.54 6.15 14.23
CA ARG A 337 -5.45 5.69 13.17
C ARG A 337 -4.98 6.18 11.81
N ALA A 338 -4.74 5.24 10.89
CA ALA A 338 -4.44 5.54 9.51
C ALA A 338 -5.65 6.14 8.80
N ASP A 339 -5.38 7.11 7.93
CA ASP A 339 -6.39 7.81 7.16
C ASP A 339 -6.74 7.05 5.86
N LEU A 340 -7.83 7.46 5.19
CA LEU A 340 -8.26 6.82 3.94
C LEU A 340 -7.26 6.98 2.79
N LEU A 341 -6.37 7.98 2.85
CA LEU A 341 -5.30 8.18 1.85
C LEU A 341 -4.11 7.22 2.11
N ALA A 342 -4.08 6.54 3.25
CA ALA A 342 -3.14 5.49 3.58
C ALA A 342 -3.70 4.08 3.34
N VAL A 343 -4.92 3.81 3.82
CA VAL A 343 -5.50 2.45 3.80
C VAL A 343 -6.43 2.18 2.62
N GLY A 344 -6.90 3.23 1.93
CA GLY A 344 -7.98 3.09 0.95
C GLY A 344 -9.23 2.50 1.59
N SER A 345 -9.65 1.34 1.10
CA SER A 345 -10.82 0.63 1.62
C SER A 345 -10.53 -0.12 2.94
N GLY A 346 -9.28 -0.47 3.22
CA GLY A 346 -8.87 -1.28 4.38
C GLY A 346 -7.85 -2.35 4.00
N HIS A 347 -7.73 -3.39 4.83
CA HIS A 347 -6.90 -4.56 4.57
C HIS A 347 -7.66 -5.65 3.83
N VAL A 348 -7.03 -6.26 2.83
CA VAL A 348 -7.63 -7.33 2.03
C VAL A 348 -8.16 -8.48 2.91
N ASN A 349 -9.39 -8.92 2.61
CA ASN A 349 -10.00 -10.12 3.17
C ASN A 349 -10.44 -11.05 2.03
N PRO A 350 -9.60 -12.01 1.61
CA PRO A 350 -9.89 -12.84 0.44
C PRO A 350 -11.17 -13.67 0.59
N SER A 351 -11.44 -14.16 1.80
CA SER A 351 -12.60 -15.02 2.06
C SER A 351 -13.92 -14.25 1.93
N ARG A 352 -13.99 -13.02 2.44
CA ARG A 352 -15.17 -12.16 2.27
C ARG A 352 -15.30 -11.65 0.84
N ALA A 353 -14.18 -11.36 0.16
CA ALA A 353 -14.20 -10.93 -1.24
C ALA A 353 -14.76 -11.98 -2.20
N ASN A 354 -14.73 -13.27 -1.83
CA ASN A 354 -15.31 -14.34 -2.64
C ASN A 354 -16.85 -14.33 -2.65
N ASP A 355 -17.50 -13.72 -1.67
CA ASP A 355 -18.96 -13.56 -1.65
C ASP A 355 -19.34 -12.18 -1.09
N PRO A 356 -19.19 -11.10 -1.90
CA PRO A 356 -19.30 -9.73 -1.43
C PRO A 356 -20.75 -9.25 -1.30
N GLY A 357 -21.73 -10.01 -1.78
CA GLY A 357 -23.14 -9.60 -1.85
C GLY A 357 -23.42 -8.63 -3.00
N LEU A 358 -22.78 -7.45 -3.02
CA LEU A 358 -22.92 -6.44 -4.07
C LEU A 358 -21.56 -6.04 -4.65
N ILE A 359 -21.54 -5.76 -5.96
CA ILE A 359 -20.38 -5.21 -6.67
C ILE A 359 -20.73 -3.92 -7.42
N TYR A 360 -19.76 -3.03 -7.51
CA TYR A 360 -19.75 -1.83 -8.34
C TYR A 360 -19.01 -2.16 -9.64
N ASP A 361 -19.75 -2.54 -10.66
CA ASP A 361 -19.19 -2.93 -11.95
C ASP A 361 -19.03 -1.71 -12.87
N ILE A 362 -18.01 -1.75 -13.73
CA ILE A 362 -17.67 -0.68 -14.69
C ILE A 362 -17.30 -1.35 -16.00
N GLN A 363 -17.96 -0.96 -17.09
CA GLN A 363 -17.64 -1.42 -18.44
C GLN A 363 -16.57 -0.52 -19.07
N PRO A 364 -15.76 -1.01 -20.04
CA PRO A 364 -14.69 -0.22 -20.65
C PRO A 364 -15.15 1.14 -21.18
N GLU A 365 -16.36 1.20 -21.75
CA GLU A 365 -16.99 2.41 -22.29
C GLU A 365 -17.34 3.45 -21.22
N ASP A 366 -17.62 3.02 -19.98
CA ASP A 366 -17.98 3.92 -18.87
C ASP A 366 -16.80 4.81 -18.46
N TYR A 367 -15.57 4.42 -18.79
CA TYR A 367 -14.37 5.25 -18.55
C TYR A 367 -14.24 6.41 -19.54
N ILE A 368 -14.87 6.35 -20.73
CA ILE A 368 -14.77 7.42 -21.73
C ILE A 368 -15.34 8.75 -21.22
N PRO A 369 -16.60 8.84 -20.73
CA PRO A 369 -17.12 10.11 -20.22
C PRO A 369 -16.37 10.57 -18.97
N TYR A 370 -15.79 9.65 -18.19
CA TYR A 370 -14.90 10.01 -17.08
C TYR A 370 -13.61 10.67 -17.59
N LEU A 371 -12.95 10.11 -18.60
CA LEU A 371 -11.75 10.67 -19.22
C LEU A 371 -12.03 12.03 -19.87
N CYS A 372 -13.16 12.17 -20.56
CA CYS A 372 -13.62 13.46 -21.08
C CYS A 372 -13.85 14.49 -19.96
N GLY A 373 -14.37 14.04 -18.81
CA GLY A 373 -14.55 14.87 -17.61
C GLY A 373 -13.25 15.29 -16.89
N LEU A 374 -12.10 14.74 -17.28
CA LEU A 374 -10.78 15.24 -16.88
C LEU A 374 -10.31 16.45 -17.71
N ASN A 375 -11.15 16.97 -18.61
CA ASN A 375 -10.82 18.00 -19.60
C ASN A 375 -9.71 17.57 -20.57
N TYR A 376 -9.62 16.27 -20.88
CA TYR A 376 -8.73 15.76 -21.91
C TYR A 376 -9.32 16.02 -23.31
N THR A 377 -8.46 16.23 -24.30
CA THR A 377 -8.87 16.35 -25.70
C THR A 377 -9.29 14.99 -26.27
N ASP A 378 -10.07 14.99 -27.35
CA ASP A 378 -10.45 13.78 -28.10
C ASP A 378 -9.23 12.89 -28.43
N ASP A 379 -8.12 13.49 -28.86
CA ASP A 379 -6.88 12.78 -29.17
C ASP A 379 -6.25 12.16 -27.91
N GLN A 380 -6.22 12.89 -26.80
CA GLN A 380 -5.68 12.39 -25.53
C GLN A 380 -6.50 11.21 -24.98
N VAL A 381 -7.83 11.28 -25.07
CA VAL A 381 -8.69 10.14 -24.71
C VAL A 381 -8.45 8.97 -25.66
N SER A 382 -8.36 9.23 -26.95
CA SER A 382 -8.09 8.21 -27.98
C SER A 382 -6.76 7.48 -27.78
N VAL A 383 -5.73 8.16 -27.25
CA VAL A 383 -4.44 7.54 -26.88
C VAL A 383 -4.58 6.48 -25.79
N ILE A 384 -5.45 6.71 -24.81
CA ILE A 384 -5.72 5.78 -23.71
C ILE A 384 -6.57 4.61 -24.20
N VAL A 385 -7.70 4.91 -24.85
CA VAL A 385 -8.70 3.89 -25.19
C VAL A 385 -8.45 3.17 -26.52
N LYS A 386 -7.38 3.54 -27.24
CA LYS A 386 -6.93 2.93 -28.51
C LYS A 386 -7.97 2.89 -29.62
N LYS A 387 -8.99 3.75 -29.54
CA LYS A 387 -10.01 3.97 -30.57
C LYS A 387 -10.30 5.46 -30.69
N LYS A 388 -10.77 5.89 -31.86
CA LYS A 388 -11.15 7.29 -32.08
C LYS A 388 -12.36 7.64 -31.20
N VAL A 389 -12.21 8.63 -30.34
CA VAL A 389 -13.26 9.13 -29.45
C VAL A 389 -13.63 10.56 -29.80
N HIS A 390 -14.92 10.86 -29.69
CA HIS A 390 -15.42 12.22 -29.63
C HIS A 390 -16.14 12.40 -28.29
N CYS A 391 -15.64 13.30 -27.46
CA CYS A 391 -16.19 13.61 -26.15
C CYS A 391 -17.55 14.32 -26.29
N THR A 392 -18.61 13.54 -26.49
CA THR A 392 -20.00 14.02 -26.59
C THR A 392 -20.67 14.16 -25.23
N SER A 393 -20.16 13.47 -24.22
CA SER A 393 -20.60 13.55 -22.83
C SER A 393 -19.39 13.48 -21.88
N SER A 394 -19.55 14.04 -20.69
CA SER A 394 -18.55 14.03 -19.63
C SER A 394 -19.22 13.88 -18.28
N ILE A 395 -18.56 13.18 -17.34
CA ILE A 395 -19.02 13.09 -15.95
C ILE A 395 -17.97 13.67 -14.99
N PRO A 396 -18.38 14.21 -13.82
CA PRO A 396 -17.43 14.56 -12.76
C PRO A 396 -16.57 13.35 -12.36
N GLN A 397 -15.32 13.57 -11.97
CA GLN A 397 -14.40 12.49 -11.60
C GLN A 397 -15.00 11.55 -10.52
N SER A 398 -15.67 12.14 -9.52
CA SER A 398 -16.31 11.43 -8.41
C SER A 398 -17.59 10.67 -8.79
N GLU A 399 -18.11 10.86 -10.02
CA GLU A 399 -19.33 10.20 -10.52
C GLU A 399 -19.09 8.79 -11.06
N LEU A 400 -17.87 8.46 -11.47
CA LEU A 400 -17.52 7.11 -11.94
C LEU A 400 -18.03 6.06 -10.93
N ASN A 401 -18.58 4.94 -11.43
CA ASN A 401 -19.23 3.90 -10.62
C ASN A 401 -18.23 3.07 -9.78
N TYR A 402 -17.47 3.75 -8.95
CA TYR A 402 -16.32 3.26 -8.21
C TYR A 402 -16.73 2.92 -6.78
N PRO A 403 -16.16 1.87 -6.15
CA PRO A 403 -16.53 1.39 -4.80
C PRO A 403 -16.06 2.31 -3.66
N SER A 404 -15.68 3.55 -3.96
CA SER A 404 -15.33 4.60 -3.00
C SER A 404 -15.75 5.98 -3.52
N PHE A 405 -15.77 6.96 -2.62
CA PHE A 405 -16.03 8.36 -2.95
C PHE A 405 -14.85 9.22 -2.53
N SER A 406 -14.28 9.98 -3.47
CA SER A 406 -13.36 11.09 -3.18
C SER A 406 -13.97 12.34 -3.78
N ILE A 407 -14.40 13.27 -2.94
CA ILE A 407 -15.28 14.39 -3.32
C ILE A 407 -14.63 15.72 -2.95
N PRO A 408 -14.39 16.63 -3.90
CA PRO A 408 -13.90 17.96 -3.58
C PRO A 408 -14.97 18.76 -2.82
N LYS A 409 -14.54 19.68 -1.96
CA LYS A 409 -15.41 20.61 -1.24
C LYS A 409 -16.02 21.59 -2.24
N GLU A 410 -17.34 21.58 -2.33
CA GLU A 410 -18.12 22.49 -3.15
C GLU A 410 -19.00 23.41 -2.32
N SER A 411 -19.34 24.58 -2.86
CA SER A 411 -20.23 25.54 -2.18
C SER A 411 -21.69 25.05 -2.13
N SER A 412 -22.10 24.24 -3.10
CA SER A 412 -23.43 23.65 -3.20
C SER A 412 -23.39 22.14 -3.00
N ALA A 413 -24.52 21.58 -2.58
CA ALA A 413 -24.66 20.14 -2.43
C ALA A 413 -24.47 19.43 -3.77
N GLN A 414 -23.60 18.43 -3.81
CA GLN A 414 -23.34 17.61 -4.99
C GLN A 414 -24.04 16.27 -4.85
N THR A 415 -24.58 15.73 -5.95
CA THR A 415 -25.21 14.41 -5.96
C THR A 415 -24.49 13.51 -6.91
N TYR A 416 -24.14 12.32 -6.42
CA TYR A 416 -23.45 11.31 -7.20
C TYR A 416 -24.26 10.02 -7.29
N THR A 417 -24.30 9.40 -8.47
CA THR A 417 -24.99 8.13 -8.67
C THR A 417 -24.02 6.98 -8.52
N ARG A 418 -24.50 5.87 -7.94
CA ARG A 418 -23.83 4.58 -8.01
C ARG A 418 -24.83 3.52 -8.44
N THR A 419 -24.34 2.53 -9.17
CA THR A 419 -25.10 1.34 -9.57
C THR A 419 -24.38 0.11 -9.03
N VAL A 420 -25.12 -0.70 -8.28
CA VAL A 420 -24.63 -1.97 -7.74
C VAL A 420 -25.32 -3.12 -8.44
N THR A 421 -24.59 -4.21 -8.64
CA THR A 421 -25.12 -5.49 -9.12
C THR A 421 -25.15 -6.48 -7.95
N ASN A 422 -26.28 -7.16 -7.75
CA ASN A 422 -26.40 -8.19 -6.73
C ASN A 422 -25.79 -9.52 -7.20
N VAL A 423 -24.73 -9.95 -6.52
CA VAL A 423 -24.00 -11.21 -6.79
C VAL A 423 -24.07 -12.19 -5.61
N GLY A 424 -24.80 -11.85 -4.55
CA GLY A 424 -25.06 -12.71 -3.40
C GLY A 424 -26.41 -13.44 -3.52
N GLU A 425 -27.27 -13.29 -2.51
CA GLU A 425 -28.61 -13.91 -2.53
C GLU A 425 -29.54 -13.23 -3.54
N ALA A 426 -30.15 -14.02 -4.43
CA ALA A 426 -31.07 -13.54 -5.46
C ALA A 426 -32.21 -12.67 -4.90
N ILE A 427 -32.82 -13.10 -3.78
CA ILE A 427 -33.84 -12.33 -3.07
C ILE A 427 -33.21 -11.76 -1.81
N SER A 428 -32.91 -10.47 -1.83
CA SER A 428 -32.24 -9.80 -0.71
C SER A 428 -32.61 -8.32 -0.64
N ALA A 429 -32.50 -7.76 0.57
CA ALA A 429 -32.68 -6.35 0.81
C ALA A 429 -31.50 -5.80 1.61
N TYR A 430 -31.00 -4.64 1.19
CA TYR A 430 -29.88 -3.97 1.83
C TYR A 430 -30.34 -2.62 2.37
N THR A 431 -30.01 -2.34 3.63
CA THR A 431 -30.27 -1.04 4.26
C THR A 431 -28.98 -0.24 4.35
N VAL A 432 -29.04 1.06 4.05
CA VAL A 432 -27.88 1.93 4.07
C VAL A 432 -27.64 2.59 5.42
N LYS A 433 -26.38 2.64 5.84
CA LYS A 433 -25.90 3.49 6.95
C LYS A 433 -24.74 4.35 6.48
N VAL A 434 -24.71 5.60 6.94
CA VAL A 434 -23.59 6.54 6.71
C VAL A 434 -22.97 6.89 8.05
N SER A 435 -21.64 6.95 8.13
CA SER A 435 -20.94 7.26 9.39
C SER A 435 -19.56 7.88 9.19
N GLY A 436 -19.03 8.55 10.21
CA GLY A 436 -17.64 9.02 10.31
C GLY A 436 -17.39 10.47 9.82
N LEU A 437 -18.29 11.03 9.02
CA LEU A 437 -18.07 12.33 8.36
C LEU A 437 -18.37 13.52 9.30
N LYS A 438 -17.32 14.17 9.80
CA LYS A 438 -17.43 15.43 10.57
C LYS A 438 -17.53 16.63 9.61
N GLY A 439 -18.40 17.60 9.90
CA GLY A 439 -18.55 18.83 9.11
C GLY A 439 -19.13 18.63 7.70
N VAL A 440 -19.67 17.43 7.40
CA VAL A 440 -20.25 17.09 6.10
C VAL A 440 -21.54 16.31 6.34
N GLU A 441 -22.61 16.74 5.68
CA GLU A 441 -23.88 16.02 5.63
C GLU A 441 -23.91 15.12 4.39
N VAL A 442 -24.26 13.85 4.58
CA VAL A 442 -24.41 12.90 3.47
C VAL A 442 -25.77 12.21 3.55
N THR A 443 -26.54 12.33 2.49
CA THR A 443 -27.83 11.66 2.33
C THR A 443 -27.76 10.64 1.20
N VAL A 444 -28.53 9.57 1.32
CA VAL A 444 -28.56 8.46 0.36
C VAL A 444 -30.01 8.15 0.03
N ASN A 445 -30.33 8.01 -1.25
CA ASN A 445 -31.68 7.69 -1.73
C ASN A 445 -31.62 6.67 -2.89
N PRO A 446 -32.39 5.56 -2.85
CA PRO A 446 -33.26 5.11 -1.76
C PRO A 446 -32.47 4.70 -0.51
N LYS A 447 -33.15 4.52 0.63
CA LYS A 447 -32.53 4.00 1.86
C LYS A 447 -32.43 2.47 1.90
N ILE A 448 -33.17 1.80 1.03
CA ILE A 448 -33.24 0.35 0.92
C ILE A 448 -33.11 -0.03 -0.56
N LEU A 449 -32.21 -0.95 -0.88
CA LEU A 449 -32.13 -1.61 -2.18
C LEU A 449 -32.73 -3.00 -2.06
N LYS A 450 -33.67 -3.34 -2.95
CA LYS A 450 -34.32 -4.65 -2.98
C LYS A 450 -33.99 -5.34 -4.29
N PHE A 451 -33.61 -6.61 -4.19
CA PHE A 451 -33.32 -7.47 -5.31
C PHE A 451 -34.24 -8.69 -5.28
N THR A 452 -34.70 -9.12 -6.44
CA THR A 452 -35.58 -10.27 -6.62
C THR A 452 -34.93 -11.39 -7.43
N VAL A 453 -33.85 -11.09 -8.17
CA VAL A 453 -33.08 -12.05 -8.95
C VAL A 453 -31.58 -11.77 -8.84
N LEU A 454 -30.77 -12.81 -9.08
CA LEU A 454 -29.32 -12.69 -9.17
C LEU A 454 -28.94 -11.80 -10.37
N ASN A 455 -27.84 -11.05 -10.25
CA ASN A 455 -27.33 -10.10 -11.24
C ASN A 455 -28.25 -8.91 -11.56
N GLN A 456 -29.32 -8.71 -10.77
CA GLN A 456 -30.12 -7.50 -10.87
C GLN A 456 -29.29 -6.29 -10.47
N LYS A 457 -29.36 -5.24 -11.29
CA LYS A 457 -28.76 -3.94 -11.02
C LYS A 457 -29.74 -3.03 -10.29
N ALA A 458 -29.24 -2.23 -9.36
CA ALA A 458 -30.00 -1.16 -8.73
C ALA A 458 -29.11 0.07 -8.52
N SER A 459 -29.67 1.25 -8.72
CA SER A 459 -28.96 2.52 -8.58
C SER A 459 -29.42 3.28 -7.34
N TYR A 460 -28.51 4.06 -6.77
CA TYR A 460 -28.80 4.98 -5.67
C TYR A 460 -27.99 6.26 -5.82
N ASN A 461 -28.52 7.33 -5.24
CA ASN A 461 -27.93 8.66 -5.23
C ASN A 461 -27.33 8.94 -3.86
N VAL A 462 -26.16 9.57 -3.85
CA VAL A 462 -25.45 10.07 -2.67
C VAL A 462 -25.32 11.58 -2.79
N THR A 463 -26.04 12.32 -1.96
CA THR A 463 -25.92 13.78 -1.92
C THR A 463 -25.00 14.18 -0.77
N VAL A 464 -23.96 14.96 -1.09
CA VAL A 464 -22.95 15.43 -0.14
C VAL A 464 -23.02 16.95 -0.06
N LYS A 465 -23.18 17.46 1.16
CA LYS A 465 -23.22 18.90 1.46
C LYS A 465 -22.19 19.22 2.54
N THR A 466 -21.23 20.08 2.21
CA THR A 466 -20.26 20.55 3.20
C THR A 466 -20.88 21.64 4.06
N LEU A 467 -20.71 21.53 5.38
CA LEU A 467 -21.15 22.53 6.36
C LEU A 467 -19.91 23.35 6.76
N ASP A 468 -19.35 23.09 7.93
CA ASP A 468 -18.17 23.79 8.47
C ASP A 468 -16.88 22.95 8.30
N LEU A 469 -16.57 22.54 7.07
CA LEU A 469 -15.38 21.72 6.80
C LEU A 469 -14.11 22.56 6.72
N THR A 470 -13.25 22.46 7.74
CA THR A 470 -11.90 23.03 7.82
C THR A 470 -10.84 21.94 7.60
N GLY A 471 -10.73 21.44 6.37
CA GLY A 471 -9.76 20.38 6.01
C GLY A 471 -10.44 19.19 5.38
N HIS A 472 -10.01 17.99 5.74
CA HIS A 472 -10.53 16.73 5.21
C HIS A 472 -11.59 16.15 6.14
N SER A 473 -12.58 15.45 5.57
CA SER A 473 -13.54 14.62 6.30
C SER A 473 -13.54 13.20 5.74
N GLN A 474 -13.64 12.21 6.62
CA GLN A 474 -13.51 10.80 6.24
C GLN A 474 -14.59 9.97 6.91
N GLY A 475 -15.21 9.07 6.16
CA GLY A 475 -16.22 8.15 6.67
C GLY A 475 -16.54 7.04 5.69
N CYS A 476 -17.75 6.51 5.75
CA CYS A 476 -18.19 5.48 4.81
C CYS A 476 -19.72 5.42 4.66
N ILE A 477 -20.14 4.85 3.53
CA ILE A 477 -21.45 4.26 3.31
C ILE A 477 -21.32 2.75 3.52
N VAL A 478 -22.30 2.14 4.18
CA VAL A 478 -22.39 0.68 4.32
C VAL A 478 -23.80 0.24 3.94
N TRP A 479 -23.90 -0.62 2.94
CA TRP A 479 -25.11 -1.38 2.63
C TRP A 479 -25.04 -2.72 3.37
N SER A 480 -26.01 -2.98 4.25
CA SER A 480 -26.03 -4.20 5.07
C SER A 480 -27.31 -4.99 4.83
N SER A 481 -27.17 -6.31 4.75
CA SER A 481 -28.24 -7.30 4.88
C SER A 481 -27.93 -8.22 6.07
N ASP A 482 -28.70 -9.29 6.26
CA ASP A 482 -28.45 -10.26 7.34
C ASP A 482 -27.11 -11.00 7.18
N ARG A 483 -26.60 -11.12 5.95
CA ARG A 483 -25.34 -11.85 5.64
C ARG A 483 -24.22 -10.96 5.13
N TYR A 484 -24.55 -9.86 4.47
CA TYR A 484 -23.58 -9.08 3.71
C TYR A 484 -23.40 -7.68 4.31
N SER A 485 -22.17 -7.19 4.22
CA SER A 485 -21.82 -5.81 4.56
C SER A 485 -20.90 -5.27 3.47
N VAL A 486 -21.43 -4.33 2.69
CA VAL A 486 -20.78 -3.73 1.51
C VAL A 486 -20.41 -2.31 1.87
N ARG A 487 -19.12 -2.07 2.14
CA ARG A 487 -18.62 -0.80 2.63
C ARG A 487 -17.91 -0.01 1.53
N SER A 488 -18.26 1.26 1.38
CA SER A 488 -17.55 2.20 0.51
C SER A 488 -17.01 3.38 1.33
N PRO A 489 -15.69 3.63 1.36
CA PRO A 489 -15.13 4.79 2.04
C PRO A 489 -15.54 6.09 1.34
N ILE A 490 -15.71 7.15 2.12
CA ILE A 490 -15.96 8.52 1.65
C ILE A 490 -14.86 9.43 2.19
N HIS A 491 -14.18 10.12 1.28
CA HIS A 491 -13.23 11.17 1.57
C HIS A 491 -13.73 12.48 0.96
N VAL A 492 -13.87 13.52 1.77
CA VAL A 492 -14.19 14.88 1.32
C VAL A 492 -13.01 15.78 1.62
N PHE A 493 -12.54 16.53 0.63
CA PHE A 493 -11.29 17.31 0.74
C PHE A 493 -11.45 18.74 0.21
N PRO A 494 -10.67 19.72 0.71
CA PRO A 494 -10.66 21.06 0.12
C PRO A 494 -10.17 20.99 -1.34
N HIS A 495 -10.60 21.91 -2.21
CA HIS A 495 -10.04 21.99 -3.57
C HIS A 495 -8.51 22.09 -3.52
N ILE A 496 -7.82 21.13 -4.15
CA ILE A 496 -6.36 21.13 -4.30
C ILE A 496 -6.07 21.55 -5.73
N SER A 497 -5.66 22.80 -5.93
CA SER A 497 -5.20 23.28 -7.23
C SER A 497 -4.01 22.44 -7.69
N VAL A 498 -4.19 21.69 -8.78
CA VAL A 498 -3.07 21.04 -9.48
C VAL A 498 -2.41 22.13 -10.32
N ILE A 499 -1.17 22.50 -9.95
CA ILE A 499 -0.32 23.43 -10.71
C ILE A 499 0.29 22.68 -11.90
#